data_AF-A0A7V4KCU1-F1
#
_entry.id   AF-A0A7V4KCU1-F1
#
_cell.length_a   1.000
_cell.length_b   1.000
_cell.length_c   1.000
_cell.angle_alpha   90.00
_cell.angle_beta   90.00
_cell.angle_gamma   90.00
#
_symmetry.space_group_name_H-M   'P 1'
#
loop_
_entity.id
_entity.type
_entity.pdbx_description
1 polymer ?
#
loop_
_entity_poly.entity_id
_entity_poly.type
_entity_poly.pdbx_seq_one_letter_code
_entity_poly.pdbx_strand_id
1 'polypeptide(L)'
;VRRKISMKLNSVFEQYDFIVTPTSPIVAFKIGSVSDPLVYYMMDIFTIPANLAGLPAISIPFGKVEHLPVGIQIMGPRFSDAKVLGFADYIERHLKEKGL
;
A
#
# COMPACT_ATOMS: atom_id res chain seq x y z
N VAL A 1 1.49 -21.72 1.97
CA VAL A 1 2.07 -20.38 2.20
C VAL A 1 1.01 -19.32 2.48
N ARG A 2 0.01 -19.09 1.60
CA ARG A 2 -1.09 -18.12 1.78
C ARG A 2 -1.69 -18.08 3.20
N ARG A 3 -2.13 -19.22 3.74
CA ARG A 3 -2.70 -19.31 5.10
C ARG A 3 -1.80 -18.70 6.18
N LYS A 4 -0.48 -18.92 6.11
CA LYS A 4 0.48 -18.35 7.07
C LYS A 4 0.54 -16.83 6.98
N ILE A 5 0.54 -16.28 5.75
CA ILE A 5 0.52 -14.83 5.51
C ILE A 5 -0.78 -14.22 6.05
N SER A 6 -1.94 -14.81 5.72
CA SER A 6 -3.22 -14.32 6.20
C SER A 6 -3.32 -14.33 7.73
N MET A 7 -2.89 -15.42 8.39
CA MET A 7 -2.89 -15.49 9.85
C MET A 7 -1.99 -14.43 10.48
N LYS A 8 -0.79 -14.21 9.92
CA LYS A 8 0.15 -13.23 10.46
C LYS A 8 -0.31 -11.79 10.28
N LEU A 9 -0.90 -11.44 9.13
CA LEU A 9 -1.47 -10.11 8.93
C LEU A 9 -2.69 -9.90 9.82
N ASN A 10 -3.56 -10.91 9.97
CA ASN A 10 -4.70 -10.84 10.88
C ASN A 10 -4.28 -10.61 12.34
N SER A 11 -3.21 -11.27 12.80
CA SER A 11 -2.72 -11.06 14.18
C SER A 11 -2.16 -9.65 14.42
N VAL A 12 -1.72 -8.94 13.38
CA VAL A 12 -1.29 -7.53 13.54
C VAL A 12 -2.49 -6.66 13.92
N PHE A 13 -3.68 -6.96 13.39
CA PHE A 13 -4.90 -6.21 13.70
C PHE A 13 -5.47 -6.46 15.09
N GLU A 14 -4.87 -7.37 15.89
CA GLU A 14 -5.18 -7.50 17.31
C GLU A 14 -4.61 -6.35 18.14
N GLN A 15 -3.58 -5.66 17.63
CA GLN A 15 -2.88 -4.58 18.34
C GLN A 15 -2.92 -3.24 17.60
N TYR A 16 -3.18 -3.25 16.29
CA TYR A 16 -3.12 -2.06 15.45
C TYR A 16 -4.36 -1.94 14.55
N ASP A 17 -4.83 -0.73 14.27
CA ASP A 17 -5.99 -0.52 13.41
C ASP A 17 -5.67 -0.59 11.91
N PHE A 18 -4.44 -0.20 11.54
CA PHE A 18 -4.00 -0.10 10.15
C PHE A 18 -2.57 -0.59 9.98
N ILE A 19 -2.25 -1.10 8.79
CA ILE A 19 -0.87 -1.35 8.33
C ILE A 19 -0.59 -0.36 7.20
N VAL A 20 0.52 0.37 7.28
CA VAL A 20 0.92 1.36 6.26
C VAL A 20 2.25 0.96 5.65
N THR A 21 2.34 0.93 4.32
CA THR A 21 3.55 0.60 3.55
C THR A 21 3.66 1.55 2.35
N PRO A 22 4.80 1.62 1.65
CA PRO A 22 4.79 2.09 0.26
C PRO A 22 3.85 1.24 -0.59
N THR A 23 3.24 1.82 -1.61
CA THR A 23 2.47 1.03 -2.60
C THR A 23 3.40 0.25 -3.53
N SER A 24 4.52 0.85 -3.92
CA SER A 24 5.54 0.29 -4.81
C SER A 24 6.92 0.50 -4.20
N PRO A 25 7.90 -0.40 -4.43
CA PRO A 25 9.27 -0.23 -3.95
C PRO A 25 10.02 0.90 -4.65
N ILE A 26 9.61 1.29 -5.85
CA ILE A 26 10.22 2.36 -6.64
C ILE A 26 9.16 3.27 -7.28
N VAL A 27 9.59 4.45 -7.72
CA VAL A 27 8.80 5.32 -8.59
C VAL A 27 8.61 4.69 -9.99
N ALA A 28 7.70 5.26 -10.76
CA ALA A 28 7.43 4.81 -12.13
C ALA A 28 8.71 4.79 -12.99
N PHE A 29 9.02 3.65 -13.58
CA PHE A 29 10.16 3.48 -14.49
C PHE A 29 9.76 3.77 -15.94
N LYS A 30 10.76 3.97 -16.81
CA LYS A 30 10.52 4.26 -18.23
C LYS A 30 10.03 3.01 -18.97
N ILE A 31 9.13 3.20 -19.94
CA ILE A 31 8.64 2.09 -20.77
C ILE A 31 9.83 1.39 -21.43
N GLY A 32 9.88 0.06 -21.29
CA GLY A 32 10.96 -0.78 -21.83
C GLY A 32 12.25 -0.81 -21.00
N SER A 33 12.34 -0.11 -19.86
CA SER A 33 13.55 -0.12 -19.03
C SER A 33 13.70 -1.37 -18.15
N VAL A 34 12.63 -2.15 -17.97
CA VAL A 34 12.65 -3.41 -17.22
C VAL A 34 12.49 -4.55 -18.22
N SER A 35 13.55 -5.35 -18.37
CA SER A 35 13.58 -6.51 -19.25
C SER A 35 13.48 -7.84 -18.50
N ASP A 36 13.88 -7.87 -17.23
CA ASP A 36 13.80 -9.06 -16.38
C ASP A 36 12.38 -9.20 -15.78
N PRO A 37 11.64 -10.29 -16.09
CA PRO A 37 10.32 -10.54 -15.52
C PRO A 37 10.31 -10.62 -13.99
N LEU A 38 11.40 -11.09 -13.36
CA LEU A 38 11.50 -11.18 -11.90
C LEU A 38 11.52 -9.79 -11.24
N VAL A 39 12.22 -8.84 -11.86
CA VAL A 39 12.22 -7.44 -11.43
C VAL A 39 10.81 -6.86 -11.54
N TYR A 40 10.08 -7.18 -12.60
CA TYR A 40 8.70 -6.72 -12.77
C TYR A 40 7.79 -7.27 -11.67
N TYR A 41 7.93 -8.54 -11.26
CA TYR A 41 7.15 -9.12 -10.16
C TYR A 41 7.45 -8.48 -8.80
N MET A 42 8.66 -7.95 -8.60
CA MET A 42 9.00 -7.24 -7.36
C MET A 42 8.27 -5.91 -7.20
N MET A 43 7.67 -5.36 -8.26
CA MET A 43 6.86 -4.14 -8.17
C MET A 43 5.64 -4.35 -7.26
N ASP A 44 5.09 -5.57 -7.21
CA ASP A 44 3.90 -5.92 -6.43
C ASP A 44 4.22 -6.48 -5.03
N ILE A 45 5.48 -6.37 -4.58
CA ILE A 45 5.92 -6.96 -3.30
C ILE A 45 5.09 -6.46 -2.10
N PHE A 46 4.63 -5.20 -2.15
CA PHE A 46 3.82 -4.61 -1.09
C PHE A 46 2.31 -4.76 -1.31
N THR A 47 1.83 -4.97 -2.53
CA THR A 47 0.40 -5.06 -2.85
C THR A 47 -0.16 -6.48 -2.68
N ILE A 48 0.61 -7.50 -3.09
CA ILE A 48 0.23 -8.92 -3.00
C ILE A 48 -0.25 -9.37 -1.60
N PRO A 49 0.36 -8.96 -0.48
CA PRO A 49 -0.07 -9.37 0.85
C PRO A 49 -1.56 -9.10 1.14
N ALA A 50 -2.09 -7.94 0.69
CA ALA A 50 -3.49 -7.58 0.87
C ALA A 50 -4.42 -8.55 0.12
N ASN A 51 -4.09 -8.90 -1.14
CA ASN A 51 -4.86 -9.86 -1.94
C ASN A 51 -4.85 -11.26 -1.30
N LEU A 52 -3.68 -11.71 -0.83
CA LEU A 52 -3.53 -13.05 -0.23
C LEU A 52 -4.31 -13.19 1.08
N ALA A 53 -4.36 -12.13 1.90
CA ALA A 53 -5.09 -12.09 3.16
C ALA A 53 -6.57 -11.71 3.01
N GLY A 54 -6.97 -11.15 1.86
CA GLY A 54 -8.33 -10.66 1.63
C GLY A 54 -8.64 -9.48 2.55
N LEU A 55 -7.72 -8.51 2.58
CA LEU A 55 -7.82 -7.29 3.38
C LEU A 55 -8.20 -6.11 2.48
N PRO A 56 -9.03 -5.17 2.95
CA PRO A 56 -9.19 -3.89 2.27
C PRO A 56 -7.87 -3.13 2.28
N ALA A 57 -7.52 -2.54 1.14
CA ALA A 57 -6.32 -1.73 0.96
C ALA A 57 -6.60 -0.55 0.02
N ILE A 58 -5.99 0.60 0.29
CA ILE A 58 -6.06 1.79 -0.57
C ILE A 58 -4.67 2.38 -0.76
N SER A 59 -4.39 2.87 -1.96
CA SER A 59 -3.19 3.66 -2.25
C SER A 59 -3.56 5.12 -2.38
N ILE A 60 -2.85 6.00 -1.69
CA ILE A 60 -3.01 7.47 -1.80
C ILE A 60 -1.68 8.15 -2.12
N PRO A 61 -1.68 9.32 -2.79
CA PRO A 61 -0.47 10.10 -3.03
C PRO A 61 0.21 10.53 -1.72
N PHE A 62 1.54 10.50 -1.70
CA PHE A 62 2.36 10.88 -0.55
C PHE A 62 3.60 11.69 -0.98
N GLY A 63 3.40 12.63 -1.89
CA GLY A 63 4.46 13.49 -2.42
C GLY A 63 5.13 12.91 -3.68
N LYS A 64 6.39 13.34 -3.90
CA LYS A 64 7.15 13.03 -5.12
C LYS A 64 8.61 12.71 -4.82
N VAL A 65 9.17 11.81 -5.61
CA VAL A 65 10.61 11.51 -5.68
C VAL A 65 11.02 11.63 -7.14
N GLU A 66 12.11 12.35 -7.43
CA GLU A 66 12.57 12.59 -8.81
C GLU A 66 11.46 13.17 -9.72
N HIS A 67 10.63 14.06 -9.17
CA HIS A 67 9.44 14.64 -9.82
C HIS A 67 8.30 13.66 -10.15
N LEU A 68 8.45 12.38 -9.81
CA LEU A 68 7.44 11.35 -10.02
C LEU A 68 6.60 11.13 -8.76
N PRO A 69 5.28 10.86 -8.88
CA PRO A 69 4.43 10.59 -7.72
C PRO A 69 4.88 9.35 -6.94
N VAL A 70 4.82 9.45 -5.61
CA VAL A 70 4.96 8.31 -4.69
C VAL A 70 3.63 8.08 -3.99
N GLY A 71 3.29 6.82 -3.76
CA GLY A 71 2.08 6.42 -3.04
C GLY A 71 2.40 5.65 -1.77
N ILE A 72 1.57 5.85 -0.75
CA ILE A 72 1.49 4.94 0.41
C ILE A 72 0.23 4.09 0.29
N GLN A 73 0.35 2.85 0.72
CA GLN A 73 -0.73 1.89 0.84
C GLN A 73 -1.14 1.78 2.31
N ILE A 74 -2.45 1.86 2.55
CA ILE A 74 -3.07 1.69 3.86
C ILE A 74 -3.94 0.43 3.78
N MET A 75 -3.69 -0.53 4.66
CA MET A 75 -4.48 -1.75 4.81
C MET A 75 -5.23 -1.75 6.16
N GLY A 76 -6.44 -2.27 6.17
CA GLY A 76 -7.25 -2.47 7.37
C GLY A 76 -7.68 -3.92 7.58
N PRO A 77 -8.30 -4.24 8.73
CA PRO A 77 -8.88 -5.56 8.96
C PRO A 77 -10.00 -5.86 7.95
N ARG A 78 -10.34 -7.14 7.78
CA ARG A 78 -11.36 -7.55 6.81
C ARG A 78 -12.71 -6.82 7.06
N PHE A 79 -13.36 -6.39 5.97
CA PHE A 79 -14.63 -5.66 5.96
C PHE A 79 -14.58 -4.26 6.62
N SER A 80 -13.39 -3.66 6.74
CA SER A 80 -13.20 -2.32 7.31
C SER A 80 -13.01 -1.22 6.26
N ASP A 81 -13.51 -1.42 5.04
CA ASP A 81 -13.35 -0.50 3.91
C ASP A 81 -13.69 0.95 4.26
N ALA A 82 -14.77 1.19 5.01
CA ALA A 82 -15.15 2.52 5.48
C ALA A 82 -14.09 3.16 6.42
N LYS A 83 -13.46 2.36 7.30
CA LYS A 83 -12.38 2.84 8.16
C LYS A 83 -11.12 3.17 7.35
N VAL A 84 -10.78 2.31 6.39
CA VAL A 84 -9.63 2.50 5.49
C VAL A 84 -9.81 3.77 4.67
N LEU A 85 -11.00 3.98 4.09
CA LEU A 85 -11.34 5.20 3.35
C LEU A 85 -11.30 6.45 4.24
N GLY A 86 -11.88 6.39 5.44
CA GLY A 86 -11.89 7.52 6.36
C GLY A 86 -10.48 7.93 6.82
N PHE A 87 -9.60 6.96 7.09
CA PHE A 87 -8.21 7.24 7.45
C PHE A 87 -7.41 7.77 6.26
N ALA A 88 -7.61 7.21 5.07
CA ALA A 88 -6.98 7.70 3.85
C ALA A 88 -7.37 9.15 3.53
N ASP A 89 -8.65 9.49 3.64
CA ASP A 89 -9.16 10.86 3.46
C ASP A 89 -8.56 11.82 4.50
N TYR A 90 -8.48 11.41 5.77
CA TYR A 90 -7.80 12.21 6.81
C TYR A 90 -6.34 12.50 6.46
N ILE A 91 -5.58 11.49 6.03
CA ILE A 91 -4.18 11.65 5.65
C ILE A 91 -4.05 12.55 4.42
N GLU A 92 -4.88 12.34 3.37
CA GLU A 92 -4.81 13.13 2.15
C GLU A 92 -5.10 14.62 2.42
N ARG A 93 -6.09 14.94 3.26
CA ARG A 93 -6.38 16.31 3.68
C ARG A 93 -5.20 16.94 4.43
N HIS A 94 -4.61 16.21 5.37
CA HIS A 94 -3.46 16.69 6.15
C HIS A 94 -2.19 16.92 5.31
N LEU A 95 -2.00 16.12 4.24
CA LEU A 95 -0.89 16.31 3.31
C LEU A 95 -1.07 17.56 2.47
N LYS A 96 -2.29 17.81 1.96
CA LYS A 96 -2.62 19.03 1.21
C LYS A 96 -2.37 20.28 2.05
N GLU A 97 -2.72 20.26 3.33
CA GLU A 97 -2.45 21.37 4.27
C GLU A 97 -0.95 21.64 4.45
N LYS A 98 -0.11 20.60 4.35
CA LYS A 98 1.36 20.70 4.44
C LYS A 98 2.04 21.05 3.11
N GLY A 99 1.28 21.24 2.03
CA GLY A 99 1.80 21.55 0.70
C GLY A 99 2.48 20.35 0.01
N LEU A 100 2.11 19.13 0.41
CA LEU A 100 2.52 17.87 -0.23
C LEU A 100 1.48 17.39 -1.25
#